data_AF-A0A388Q2T0-F1
#
_entry.id   AF-A0A388Q2T0-F1
#
_cell.length_a   1.000
_cell.length_b   1.000
_cell.length_c   1.000
_cell.angle_alpha   90.00
_cell.angle_beta   90.00
_cell.angle_gamma   90.00
#
_symmetry.space_group_name_H-M   'P 1'
#
loop_
_entity.id
_entity.type
_entity.pdbx_description
1 polymer ?
#
loop_
_entity_poly.entity_id
_entity_poly.type
_entity_poly.pdbx_seq_one_letter_code
_entity_poly.pdbx_strand_id
1 'polypeptide(L)'
;MLNRYLTFYKPSMQFIVFCAILSMSWLIGGSLIEMLNTRITGFSSAQINDLKEISPVLANQLKLINTLLLTAILLLPASLFAYLAYPDPLNYLGLTFSIKKRHWIMGIALMLIAIPFTSLLEQWSQLIPAIGNSKELDQEYNKLAQSMLQGNLPTDLLINIAAMCLAPAFIEEIFSGVAFSNYC
;
A
#
# COMPACT_ATOMS: atom_id res chain seq x y z
N MET A 1 -23.43 6.44 18.30
CA MET A 1 -23.18 7.80 18.82
C MET A 1 -21.88 7.78 19.63
N LEU A 2 -20.74 8.12 19.02
CA LEU A 2 -19.54 8.47 19.77
C LEU A 2 -19.71 9.92 20.22
N ASN A 3 -19.96 10.14 21.51
CA ASN A 3 -20.26 11.48 22.04
C ASN A 3 -18.98 12.33 22.26
N ARG A 4 -17.80 11.76 21.97
CA ARG A 4 -16.46 12.38 22.07
C ARG A 4 -15.53 11.77 21.02
N TYR A 5 -14.62 12.59 20.50
CA TYR A 5 -13.56 12.17 19.57
C TYR A 5 -12.55 11.23 20.25
N LEU A 6 -11.88 10.38 19.46
CA LEU A 6 -10.87 9.44 19.99
C LEU A 6 -9.65 10.12 20.63
N THR A 7 -9.42 11.39 20.32
CA THR A 7 -8.38 12.25 20.92
C THR A 7 -8.48 12.40 22.43
N PHE A 8 -9.68 12.23 23.01
CA PHE A 8 -9.87 12.30 24.47
C PHE A 8 -9.50 11.01 25.20
N TYR A 9 -9.15 9.95 24.48
CA TYR A 9 -8.72 8.67 25.04
C TYR A 9 -7.20 8.58 25.10
N LYS A 10 -6.69 7.67 25.95
CA LYS A 10 -5.25 7.41 26.06
C LYS A 10 -4.66 6.96 24.71
N PRO A 11 -3.42 7.33 24.35
CA PRO A 11 -2.78 6.95 23.09
C PRO A 11 -2.78 5.44 22.83
N SER A 12 -2.70 4.60 23.87
CA SER A 12 -2.79 3.14 23.74
C SER A 12 -4.14 2.66 23.20
N MET A 13 -5.25 3.31 23.57
CA MET A 13 -6.58 2.98 23.06
C MET A 13 -6.75 3.42 21.60
N GLN A 14 -6.18 4.57 21.23
CA GLN A 14 -6.14 5.03 19.84
C GLN A 14 -5.39 4.04 18.96
N PHE A 15 -4.23 3.55 19.43
CA PHE A 15 -3.45 2.54 18.72
C PHE A 15 -4.23 1.23 18.52
N ILE A 16 -4.88 0.70 19.56
CA ILE A 16 -5.68 -0.53 19.46
C ILE A 16 -6.81 -0.36 18.44
N VAL A 17 -7.50 0.79 18.45
CA VAL A 17 -8.59 1.09 17.51
C VAL A 17 -8.05 1.20 16.09
N PHE A 18 -6.91 1.85 15.89
CA PHE A 18 -6.23 1.92 14.60
C PHE A 18 -5.85 0.53 14.07
N CYS A 19 -5.21 -0.31 14.89
CA CYS A 19 -4.87 -1.68 14.52
C CYS A 19 -6.12 -2.50 14.18
N ALA A 20 -7.21 -2.37 14.94
CA ALA A 20 -8.46 -3.07 14.65
C ALA A 20 -9.07 -2.65 13.31
N ILE A 21 -9.10 -1.35 13.01
CA ILE A 21 -9.60 -0.81 11.73
C ILE A 21 -8.71 -1.30 10.58
N LEU A 22 -7.38 -1.30 10.77
CA LEU A 22 -6.42 -1.77 9.78
C LEU A 22 -6.59 -3.27 9.49
N SER A 23 -6.68 -4.11 10.53
CA SER A 23 -6.91 -5.56 10.36
C SER A 23 -8.23 -5.85 9.66
N MET A 24 -9.30 -5.11 10.00
CA MET A 24 -10.59 -5.27 9.32
C MET A 24 -10.52 -4.85 7.85
N SER A 25 -9.83 -3.75 7.56
CA SER A 25 -9.63 -3.25 6.19
C SER A 25 -8.84 -4.26 5.34
N TRP A 26 -7.85 -4.94 5.92
CA TRP A 26 -7.11 -6.02 5.28
C TRP A 26 -8.00 -7.24 4.97
N LEU A 27 -8.84 -7.68 5.91
CA LEU A 27 -9.74 -8.83 5.68
C LEU A 27 -10.78 -8.54 4.58
N ILE A 28 -11.37 -7.34 4.62
CA ILE A 28 -12.32 -6.89 3.60
C ILE A 28 -11.59 -6.73 2.26
N GLY A 29 -10.42 -6.12 2.25
CA GLY A 29 -9.60 -5.91 1.07
C GLY A 29 -9.18 -7.20 0.39
N GLY A 30 -8.74 -8.20 1.16
CA GLY A 30 -8.41 -9.52 0.64
C GLY A 30 -9.62 -10.29 0.10
N SER A 31 -10.83 -10.04 0.62
CA SER A 31 -12.04 -10.63 0.04
C SER A 31 -12.47 -9.90 -1.23
N LEU A 32 -12.32 -8.58 -1.26
CA LEU A 32 -12.63 -7.74 -2.41
C LEU A 32 -11.69 -8.00 -3.58
N ILE A 33 -10.40 -8.23 -3.36
CA ILE A 33 -9.46 -8.53 -4.45
C ILE A 33 -9.86 -9.81 -5.19
N GLU A 34 -10.21 -10.86 -4.45
CA GLU A 34 -10.60 -12.13 -5.05
C GLU A 34 -11.90 -11.97 -5.86
N MET A 35 -12.87 -11.22 -5.33
CA MET A 35 -14.10 -10.90 -6.03
C MET A 35 -13.87 -10.06 -7.29
N LEU A 36 -12.99 -9.05 -7.22
CA LEU A 36 -12.69 -8.18 -8.35
C LEU A 36 -11.90 -8.90 -9.43
N ASN A 37 -10.91 -9.72 -9.05
CA ASN A 37 -10.15 -10.56 -9.97
C ASN A 37 -11.11 -11.49 -10.73
N THR A 38 -11.90 -12.29 -10.02
CA THR A 38 -12.84 -13.22 -10.65
C THR A 38 -13.88 -12.53 -11.55
N ARG A 39 -14.33 -11.31 -11.23
CA ARG A 39 -15.29 -10.58 -12.07
C ARG A 39 -14.69 -9.83 -13.26
N ILE A 40 -13.48 -9.29 -13.12
CA ILE A 40 -12.86 -8.43 -14.14
C ILE A 40 -11.94 -9.26 -15.05
N THR A 41 -11.07 -10.08 -14.45
CA THR A 41 -10.11 -10.89 -15.18
C THR A 41 -10.66 -12.27 -15.54
N GLY A 42 -11.67 -12.75 -14.79
CA GLY A 42 -12.24 -14.09 -14.96
C GLY A 42 -11.44 -15.20 -14.27
N PHE A 43 -10.33 -14.84 -13.61
CA PHE A 43 -9.42 -15.78 -12.94
C PHE A 43 -9.43 -15.57 -11.42
N SER A 44 -9.30 -16.65 -10.66
CA SER A 44 -8.98 -16.57 -9.23
C SER A 44 -7.54 -16.14 -8.99
N SER A 45 -7.21 -15.64 -7.81
CA SER A 45 -5.82 -15.25 -7.50
C SER A 45 -4.85 -16.45 -7.60
N ALA A 46 -5.32 -17.65 -7.24
CA ALA A 46 -4.55 -18.88 -7.42
C ALA A 46 -4.29 -19.20 -8.90
N GLN A 47 -5.29 -19.02 -9.77
CA GLN A 47 -5.14 -19.24 -11.20
C GLN A 47 -4.21 -18.21 -11.84
N ILE A 48 -4.23 -16.96 -11.37
CA ILE A 48 -3.31 -15.90 -11.84
C ILE A 48 -1.86 -16.28 -11.55
N ASN A 49 -1.58 -16.87 -10.38
CA ASN A 49 -0.23 -17.32 -10.02
C ASN A 49 0.25 -18.51 -10.88
N ASP A 50 -0.67 -19.38 -11.32
CA ASP A 50 -0.36 -20.53 -12.18
C ASP A 50 -0.15 -20.15 -13.67
N LEU A 51 -0.52 -18.94 -14.09
CA LEU A 51 -0.33 -18.50 -15.47
C LEU A 51 1.15 -18.27 -15.79
N LYS A 52 1.69 -19.07 -16.72
CA LYS A 52 3.06 -18.92 -17.22
C LYS A 52 3.29 -17.62 -18.00
N GLU A 53 2.26 -17.14 -18.70
CA GLU A 53 2.30 -15.90 -19.46
C GLU A 53 1.06 -15.06 -19.17
N ILE A 54 1.29 -13.83 -18.72
CA ILE A 54 0.24 -12.85 -18.45
C ILE A 54 0.08 -12.02 -19.72
N SER A 55 -1.11 -12.04 -20.33
CA SER A 55 -1.37 -11.21 -21.50
C SER A 55 -1.28 -9.71 -21.15
N PRO A 56 -0.88 -8.83 -22.09
CA PRO A 56 -0.77 -7.39 -21.81
C PRO A 56 -2.10 -6.75 -21.37
N VAL A 57 -3.22 -7.32 -21.81
CA VAL A 57 -4.56 -6.92 -21.38
C VAL A 57 -4.80 -7.29 -19.92
N LEU A 58 -4.44 -8.52 -19.53
CA LEU A 58 -4.57 -8.99 -18.15
C LEU A 58 -3.65 -8.21 -17.20
N ALA A 59 -2.42 -7.92 -17.63
CA ALA A 59 -1.46 -7.10 -16.87
C ALA A 59 -2.01 -5.70 -16.56
N ASN A 60 -2.63 -5.04 -17.54
CA ASN A 60 -3.26 -3.73 -17.34
C ASN A 60 -4.46 -3.79 -16.38
N GLN A 61 -5.28 -4.83 -16.48
CA GLN A 61 -6.41 -5.03 -15.56
C GLN A 61 -5.93 -5.25 -14.13
N LEU A 62 -4.96 -6.14 -13.93
CA LEU A 62 -4.40 -6.43 -12.60
C LEU A 62 -3.75 -5.20 -12.00
N LYS A 63 -3.05 -4.40 -12.80
CA LYS A 63 -2.46 -3.14 -12.36
C LYS A 63 -3.53 -2.16 -11.85
N LEU A 64 -4.62 -1.97 -12.58
CA LEU A 64 -5.73 -1.11 -12.15
C LEU A 64 -6.40 -1.63 -10.88
N ILE A 65 -6.64 -2.94 -10.80
CA ILE A 65 -7.23 -3.59 -9.62
C ILE A 65 -6.31 -3.39 -8.41
N ASN A 66 -5.01 -3.66 -8.56
CA ASN A 66 -4.04 -3.51 -7.47
C ASN A 66 -3.91 -2.06 -7.01
N THR A 67 -3.81 -1.09 -7.92
CA THR A 67 -3.75 0.34 -7.53
C THR A 67 -5.03 0.76 -6.81
N LEU A 68 -6.21 0.42 -7.34
CA LEU A 68 -7.49 0.79 -6.74
C LEU A 68 -7.68 0.13 -5.37
N LEU A 69 -7.30 -1.15 -5.25
CA LEU A 69 -7.41 -1.87 -4.00
C LEU A 69 -6.42 -1.37 -2.96
N LEU A 70 -5.15 -1.12 -3.33
CA LEU A 70 -4.17 -0.54 -2.41
C LEU A 70 -4.67 0.82 -1.90
N THR A 71 -5.27 1.61 -2.79
CA THR A 71 -5.95 2.85 -2.43
C THR A 71 -7.05 2.60 -1.41
N ALA A 72 -7.95 1.65 -1.66
CA ALA A 72 -9.03 1.34 -0.73
C ALA A 72 -8.52 0.80 0.62
N ILE A 73 -7.56 -0.12 0.63
CA ILE A 73 -7.05 -0.79 1.84
C ILE A 73 -6.27 0.18 2.73
N LEU A 74 -5.56 1.17 2.17
CA LEU A 74 -4.79 2.13 2.95
C LEU A 74 -5.57 3.41 3.25
N LEU A 75 -6.36 3.92 2.30
CA LEU A 75 -7.10 5.16 2.46
C LEU A 75 -8.33 4.98 3.34
N LEU A 76 -9.01 3.83 3.29
CA LEU A 76 -10.18 3.56 4.14
C LEU A 76 -9.83 3.59 5.63
N PRO A 77 -8.83 2.84 6.14
CA PRO A 77 -8.49 2.91 7.55
C PRO A 77 -7.95 4.29 7.95
N ALA A 78 -7.18 4.96 7.08
CA ALA A 78 -6.67 6.30 7.35
C ALA A 78 -7.81 7.34 7.48
N SER A 79 -8.75 7.34 6.54
CA SER A 79 -9.89 8.27 6.53
C SER A 79 -10.89 7.97 7.65
N LEU A 80 -11.17 6.69 7.89
CA LEU A 80 -12.07 6.26 8.96
C LEU A 80 -11.49 6.59 10.33
N PHE A 81 -10.18 6.38 10.53
CA PHE A 81 -9.52 6.78 11.77
C PHE A 81 -9.50 8.30 11.94
N ALA A 82 -9.13 9.05 10.90
CA ALA A 82 -9.13 10.52 10.95
C ALA A 82 -10.50 11.10 11.29
N TYR A 83 -11.57 10.55 10.70
CA TYR A 83 -12.96 10.93 10.98
C TYR A 83 -13.36 10.67 12.44
N LEU A 84 -12.88 9.58 13.03
CA LEU A 84 -13.18 9.23 14.42
C LEU A 84 -12.31 10.00 15.42
N ALA A 85 -11.11 10.41 15.03
CA ALA A 85 -10.13 11.06 15.89
C ALA A 85 -10.27 12.59 15.96
N TYR A 86 -10.64 13.26 14.86
CA TYR A 86 -10.62 14.73 14.79
C TYR A 86 -11.85 15.34 14.12
N PRO A 87 -12.25 16.57 14.52
CA PRO A 87 -13.32 17.32 13.85
C PRO A 87 -12.96 17.72 12.42
N ASP A 88 -11.67 17.96 12.13
CA ASP A 88 -11.16 18.30 10.79
C ASP A 88 -10.26 17.16 10.24
N PRO A 89 -10.85 16.11 9.64
CA PRO A 89 -10.09 14.93 9.19
C PRO A 89 -9.08 15.26 8.09
N LEU A 90 -9.35 16.27 7.24
CA LEU A 90 -8.46 16.66 6.15
C LEU A 90 -7.16 17.31 6.64
N ASN A 91 -7.22 18.11 7.70
CA ASN A 91 -6.03 18.68 8.32
C ASN A 91 -5.20 17.60 9.01
N TYR A 92 -5.87 16.61 9.61
CA TYR A 92 -5.23 15.48 10.28
C TYR A 92 -4.56 14.50 9.31
N LEU A 93 -5.10 14.34 8.09
CA LEU A 93 -4.52 13.54 7.01
C LEU A 93 -3.21 14.14 6.45
N GLY A 94 -2.71 15.26 6.98
CA GLY A 94 -1.46 15.87 6.53
C GLY A 94 -1.54 16.57 5.18
N LEU A 95 -2.75 16.81 4.65
CA LEU A 95 -2.97 17.49 3.36
C LEU A 95 -2.54 18.97 3.37
N THR A 96 -2.15 19.51 4.54
CA THR A 96 -1.58 20.85 4.70
C THR A 96 -0.05 20.80 4.61
N PHE A 97 0.46 20.61 3.40
CA PHE A 97 1.90 20.49 3.17
C PHE A 97 2.63 21.85 3.29
N SER A 98 3.45 22.03 4.33
CA SER A 98 4.48 23.07 4.38
C SER A 98 5.86 22.46 4.13
N ILE A 99 6.20 22.27 2.85
CA ILE A 99 7.46 21.61 2.47
C ILE A 99 8.62 22.60 2.61
N LYS A 100 9.38 22.50 3.70
CA LYS A 100 10.65 23.24 3.84
C LYS A 100 11.72 22.58 2.96
N LYS A 101 12.54 23.37 2.26
CA LYS A 101 13.63 22.89 1.36
C LYS A 101 14.55 21.84 1.97
N ARG A 102 14.75 21.86 3.29
CA ARG A 102 15.53 20.85 4.04
C ARG A 102 14.95 19.43 3.93
N HIS A 103 13.63 19.27 3.85
CA HIS A 103 12.97 17.97 3.73
C HIS A 103 13.22 17.32 2.36
N TRP A 104 13.41 18.11 1.30
CA TRP A 104 13.77 17.58 -0.02
C TRP A 104 15.12 16.87 0.00
N ILE A 105 16.13 17.49 0.61
CA ILE A 105 17.48 16.89 0.72
C ILE A 105 17.43 15.63 1.58
N MET A 106 16.68 15.66 2.69
CA MET A 106 16.49 14.48 3.55
C MET A 106 15.75 13.36 2.83
N GLY A 107 14.72 13.66 2.03
CA GLY A 107 13.99 12.67 1.24
C GLY A 107 14.87 11.98 0.21
N ILE A 108 15.70 12.74 -0.52
CA ILE A 108 16.65 12.17 -1.49
C ILE A 108 17.68 11.29 -0.77
N ALA A 109 18.24 11.77 0.35
CA ALA A 109 19.19 10.99 1.14
C ALA A 109 18.57 9.69 1.68
N LEU A 110 17.33 9.74 2.17
CA LEU A 110 16.60 8.56 2.64
C LEU A 110 16.33 7.57 1.50
N MET A 111 15.94 8.04 0.31
CA MET A 111 15.76 7.15 -0.85
C MET A 111 17.07 6.44 -1.23
N LEU A 112 18.20 7.15 -1.22
CA LEU A 112 19.51 6.55 -1.51
C LEU A 112 19.92 5.51 -0.45
N ILE A 113 19.59 5.74 0.82
CA ILE A 113 19.87 4.80 1.92
C ILE A 113 18.90 3.61 1.88
N ALA A 114 17.65 3.81 1.44
CA ALA A 114 16.65 2.76 1.35
C ALA A 114 17.08 1.66 0.37
N ILE A 115 17.72 2.00 -0.75
CA ILE A 115 18.16 1.02 -1.78
C ILE A 115 19.06 -0.10 -1.21
N PRO A 116 20.20 0.18 -0.54
CA PRO A 116 21.01 -0.88 0.05
C PRO A 116 20.33 -1.52 1.26
N PHE A 117 19.48 -0.77 1.98
CA PHE A 117 18.81 -1.26 3.17
C PHE A 117 17.74 -2.32 2.86
N THR A 118 16.97 -2.14 1.78
CA THR A 118 15.98 -3.14 1.33
C THR A 118 16.67 -4.44 0.90
N SER A 119 17.80 -4.35 0.20
CA SER A 119 18.60 -5.53 -0.17
C SER A 119 19.14 -6.29 1.05
N LEU A 120 19.55 -5.57 2.10
CA LEU A 120 20.03 -6.19 3.34
C LEU A 120 18.88 -6.86 4.11
N LEU A 121 17.71 -6.21 4.17
CA LEU A 121 16.49 -6.78 4.75
C LEU A 121 16.04 -8.04 4.02
N GLU A 122 16.14 -8.07 2.69
CA GLU A 122 15.85 -9.26 1.88
C GLU A 122 16.76 -10.43 2.26
N GLN A 123 18.08 -10.19 2.36
CA GLN A 123 19.04 -11.20 2.79
C GLN A 123 18.76 -11.70 4.21
N TRP A 124 18.36 -10.82 5.12
CA TRP A 124 17.99 -11.19 6.48
C TRP A 124 16.70 -11.99 6.54
N SER A 125 15.70 -11.63 5.73
CA SER A 125 14.44 -12.38 5.61
C SER A 125 14.69 -13.83 5.18
N GLN A 126 15.61 -14.04 4.23
CA GLN A 126 15.98 -15.37 3.75
C GLN A 126 16.63 -16.26 4.82
N LEU A 127 17.15 -15.70 5.92
CA LEU A 127 17.77 -16.46 7.01
C LEU A 127 16.77 -17.00 8.03
N ILE A 128 15.50 -16.57 8.01
CA ILE A 128 14.46 -17.00 8.95
C ILE A 128 13.73 -18.22 8.38
N PRO A 129 13.98 -19.46 8.87
CA PRO A 129 13.40 -20.68 8.28
C PRO A 129 11.90 -20.84 8.56
N ALA A 130 11.34 -20.05 9.50
CA ALA A 130 9.96 -20.12 9.93
C ALA A 130 8.97 -19.34 9.03
N ILE A 131 9.48 -18.52 8.09
CA ILE A 131 8.68 -17.91 7.02
C ILE A 131 8.81 -18.84 5.80
N GLY A 132 8.17 -20.01 5.89
CA GLY A 132 8.22 -21.04 4.85
C GLY A 132 7.82 -20.47 3.48
N ASN A 133 8.52 -20.91 2.43
CA ASN A 133 8.25 -20.55 1.03
C ASN A 133 8.43 -19.08 0.61
N SER A 134 9.17 -18.26 1.36
CA SER A 134 9.48 -16.87 0.96
C SER A 134 10.02 -16.75 -0.47
N LYS A 135 10.90 -17.67 -0.91
CA LYS A 135 11.44 -17.65 -2.28
C LYS A 135 10.40 -17.88 -3.37
N GLU A 136 9.40 -18.73 -3.15
CA GLU A 136 8.34 -18.98 -4.14
C GLU A 136 7.40 -17.79 -4.22
N LEU A 137 7.00 -17.25 -3.06
CA LEU A 137 6.20 -16.03 -2.99
C LEU A 137 6.93 -14.84 -3.63
N ASP A 138 8.21 -14.63 -3.31
CA ASP A 138 9.03 -13.56 -3.90
C ASP A 138 9.16 -13.72 -5.42
N GLN A 139 9.30 -14.95 -5.92
CA GLN A 139 9.35 -15.22 -7.35
C GLN A 139 8.00 -14.96 -8.04
N GLU A 140 6.88 -15.33 -7.41
CA GLU A 140 5.53 -15.03 -7.90
C GLU A 140 5.29 -13.51 -7.95
N TYR A 141 5.62 -12.80 -6.87
CA TYR A 141 5.53 -11.33 -6.83
C TYR A 141 6.41 -10.67 -7.91
N ASN A 142 7.65 -11.13 -8.08
CA ASN A 142 8.55 -10.58 -9.09
C ASN A 142 8.06 -10.85 -10.51
N LYS A 143 7.53 -12.05 -10.79
CA LYS A 143 6.93 -12.37 -12.11
C LYS A 143 5.72 -11.49 -12.39
N LEU A 144 4.85 -11.32 -11.41
CA LEU A 144 3.65 -10.48 -11.52
C LEU A 144 4.05 -9.02 -11.77
N ALA A 145 5.00 -8.49 -10.99
CA ALA A 145 5.51 -7.13 -11.13
C ALA A 145 6.19 -6.91 -12.49
N GLN A 146 7.05 -7.85 -12.93
CA GLN A 146 7.69 -7.76 -14.26
C GLN A 146 6.66 -7.80 -15.38
N SER A 147 5.63 -8.64 -15.27
CA SER A 147 4.57 -8.73 -16.29
C SER A 147 3.70 -7.47 -16.34
N MET A 148 3.46 -6.82 -15.20
CA MET A 148 2.78 -5.51 -15.15
C MET A 148 3.61 -4.36 -15.75
N LEU A 149 4.94 -4.50 -15.76
CA LEU A 149 5.87 -3.51 -16.30
C LEU A 149 6.12 -3.67 -17.80
N GLN A 150 5.70 -4.77 -18.42
CA GLN A 150 5.84 -4.99 -19.87
C GLN A 150 4.90 -4.06 -20.64
N GLY A 151 5.49 -3.17 -21.45
CA GLY A 151 4.78 -2.26 -22.34
C GLY A 151 5.62 -2.00 -23.59
N ASN A 152 4.97 -1.93 -24.75
CA ASN A 152 5.65 -1.72 -26.03
C ASN A 152 5.86 -0.24 -26.34
N LEU A 153 5.18 0.66 -25.62
CA LEU A 153 5.23 2.10 -25.85
C LEU A 153 5.84 2.84 -24.65
N PRO A 154 6.58 3.94 -24.89
CA PRO A 154 7.13 4.78 -23.81
C PRO A 154 6.03 5.44 -22.95
N THR A 155 4.81 5.59 -23.50
CA THR A 155 3.63 6.05 -22.75
C THR A 155 3.18 5.04 -21.69
N ASP A 156 3.31 3.74 -21.99
CA ASP A 156 2.96 2.67 -21.05
C ASP A 156 3.88 2.71 -19.83
N LEU A 157 5.16 3.03 -20.06
CA LEU A 157 6.16 3.19 -19.00
C LEU A 157 5.80 4.36 -18.06
N LEU A 158 5.38 5.50 -18.58
CA LEU A 158 4.90 6.63 -17.75
C LEU A 158 3.66 6.26 -16.94
N ILE A 159 2.69 5.57 -17.55
CA ILE A 159 1.47 5.12 -16.86
C ILE A 159 1.82 4.05 -15.81
N ASN A 160 2.83 3.20 -16.07
CA ASN A 160 3.36 2.23 -15.11
C ASN A 160 3.98 2.91 -13.89
N ILE A 161 4.86 3.88 -14.10
CA ILE A 161 5.43 4.69 -13.02
C ILE A 161 4.33 5.40 -12.23
N ALA A 162 3.37 6.04 -12.91
CA ALA A 162 2.33 6.80 -12.24
C ALA A 162 1.44 5.90 -11.35
N ALA A 163 1.00 4.75 -11.84
CA ALA A 163 0.04 3.91 -11.12
C ALA A 163 0.68 2.89 -10.17
N MET A 164 1.92 2.44 -10.42
CA MET A 164 2.62 1.48 -9.55
C MET A 164 3.60 2.14 -8.58
N CYS A 165 4.09 3.35 -8.87
CA CYS A 165 5.03 4.04 -7.98
C CYS A 165 4.40 5.29 -7.35
N LEU A 166 3.92 6.24 -8.16
CA LEU A 166 3.45 7.53 -7.61
C LEU A 166 2.15 7.41 -6.83
N ALA A 167 1.16 6.70 -7.35
CA ALA A 167 -0.12 6.53 -6.66
C ALA A 167 0.05 5.83 -5.30
N PRO A 168 0.70 4.65 -5.20
CA PRO A 168 1.03 4.03 -3.92
C PRO A 168 1.79 4.95 -2.97
N ALA A 169 2.85 5.61 -3.44
CA ALA A 169 3.67 6.47 -2.59
C ALA A 169 2.85 7.64 -2.00
N PHE A 170 1.95 8.24 -2.78
CA PHE A 170 1.09 9.32 -2.29
C PHE A 170 0.09 8.83 -1.24
N ILE A 171 -0.49 7.64 -1.44
CA ILE A 171 -1.45 7.05 -0.51
C ILE A 171 -0.75 6.62 0.79
N GLU A 172 0.45 6.03 0.67
CA GLU A 172 1.27 5.65 1.81
C GLU A 172 1.66 6.87 2.64
N GLU A 173 2.02 8.00 2.03
CA GLU A 173 2.30 9.23 2.78
C GLU A 173 1.09 9.72 3.59
N ILE A 174 -0.12 9.67 3.00
CA ILE A 174 -1.37 10.01 3.72
C ILE A 174 -1.60 9.05 4.89
N PHE A 175 -1.42 7.76 4.67
CA PHE A 175 -1.58 6.74 5.70
C PHE A 175 -0.54 6.88 6.81
N SER A 176 0.73 7.08 6.47
CA SER A 176 1.83 7.32 7.39
C SER A 176 1.61 8.60 8.19
N GLY A 177 1.11 9.68 7.58
CA GLY A 177 0.76 10.91 8.28
C GLY A 177 -0.22 10.69 9.43
N VAL A 178 -1.27 9.90 9.19
CA VAL A 178 -2.24 9.49 10.22
C VAL A 178 -1.60 8.61 11.29
N ALA A 179 -0.74 7.67 10.89
CA ALA A 179 -0.05 6.79 11.83
C ALA A 179 0.90 7.57 12.74
N PHE A 180 1.74 8.47 12.19
CA PHE A 180 2.73 9.24 12.93
C PHE A 180 2.13 10.38 13.76
N SER A 181 1.02 10.99 13.33
CA SER A 181 0.35 12.04 14.12
C SER A 181 -0.23 11.55 15.45
N ASN A 182 -0.39 10.24 15.66
CA ASN A 182 -0.79 9.68 16.96
C ASN A 182 0.38 9.57 17.97
N TYR A 183 1.63 9.76 17.54
CA TYR A 183 2.83 9.53 18.37
C TYR A 183 3.63 10.80 18.72
N CYS A 184 3.23 11.97 18.21
CA CYS A 184 3.77 13.28 18.60
C CYS A 184 2.71 14.08 19.35
#